data_AF-A0A7V5RYK6-F1
#
_entry.id   AF-A0A7V5RYK6-F1
#
_cell.length_a   1.000
_cell.length_b   1.000
_cell.length_c   1.000
_cell.angle_alpha   90.00
_cell.angle_beta   90.00
_cell.angle_gamma   90.00
#
_symmetry.space_group_name_H-M   'P 1'
#
loop_
_entity.id
_entity.type
_entity.pdbx_description
1 polymer ?
#
loop_
_entity_poly.entity_id
_entity_poly.type
_entity_poly.pdbx_seq_one_letter_code
_entity_poly.pdbx_strand_id
1 'polypeptide(L)'
;MKPRTRWALLGLGILVLALLTAWWFWGSGSARAVRLRDGSTVRLLQITRGAMHSYTPPFWRPWLERAGWVEPYQGMWGGGFSSPQPEVWVWVQQRFSPTKPSSEWDPMPRVRLVDSQGAYLPVEEQSPALWNSSERIFAIRLPQLPPSERQVWLEFPDAGGRRRIRVPPPYLGRPVPPLRPQPLPARVQTPEFEFELQRLVVVDGGALITERREHRLRQIEPRARFLEQGKPTNHWSIESYWLEDPYGNRYNPWELPPWHYPYWVFCAKVYRSADAPATPQASWQSGWITLRRGADTPINATVTRAGATVHVLGMFEHPQARLEIDPVKPNRYRVHVGGAPSRKLDEYRLAELTPAGRRQAWHIATKIPILLLCVPLPPAGNYSFGNSDDGSFIFNDRKIYLYLQNERGWSYPADAIALENDSNYTALLIAARADSLPKTTRRIKVQVKVYPAHTIRLAIPPLSKEQVQAAWRGEIIQR
;
A
#
# COMPACT_ATOMS: atom_id res chain seq x y z
N MET A 1 55.76 -39.41 18.02
CA MET A 1 54.38 -39.87 18.37
C MET A 1 53.99 -41.01 17.44
N LYS A 2 53.56 -42.16 17.99
CA LYS A 2 53.22 -43.36 17.22
C LYS A 2 51.98 -43.11 16.32
N PRO A 3 51.89 -43.71 15.11
CA PRO A 3 50.80 -43.44 14.16
C PRO A 3 49.40 -43.73 14.71
N ARG A 4 49.26 -44.63 15.69
CA ARG A 4 47.98 -44.93 16.37
C ARG A 4 47.40 -43.75 17.16
N THR A 5 48.21 -42.85 17.72
CA THR A 5 47.70 -41.70 18.48
C THR A 5 47.16 -40.59 17.59
N ARG A 6 47.62 -40.48 16.34
CA ARG A 6 47.11 -39.49 15.36
C ARG A 6 45.69 -39.84 14.90
N TRP A 7 45.40 -41.12 14.65
CA TRP A 7 44.07 -41.58 14.28
C TRP A 7 43.06 -41.48 15.42
N ALA A 8 43.50 -41.72 16.66
CA ALA A 8 42.66 -41.51 17.84
C ALA A 8 42.30 -40.03 18.05
N LEU A 9 43.26 -39.11 17.87
CA LEU A 9 43.00 -37.67 17.96
C LEU A 9 42.11 -37.14 16.82
N LEU A 10 42.27 -37.67 15.60
CA LEU A 10 41.40 -37.35 14.46
C LEU A 10 39.97 -37.88 14.67
N GLY A 11 39.83 -39.11 15.15
CA GLY A 11 38.54 -39.70 15.51
C GLY A 11 37.84 -38.94 16.63
N LEU A 12 38.59 -38.52 17.66
CA LEU A 12 38.06 -37.69 18.75
C LEU A 12 37.65 -36.31 18.25
N GLY A 13 38.45 -35.69 17.37
CA GLY A 13 38.13 -34.40 16.76
C GLY A 13 36.87 -34.44 15.90
N ILE A 14 36.68 -35.49 15.09
CA ILE A 14 35.47 -35.70 14.29
C ILE A 14 34.27 -35.96 15.20
N LEU A 15 34.43 -36.75 16.27
CA LEU A 15 33.36 -37.04 17.22
C LEU A 15 32.93 -35.79 18.00
N VAL A 16 33.89 -34.96 18.44
CA VAL A 16 33.62 -33.67 19.09
C VAL A 16 32.94 -32.71 18.12
N LEU A 17 33.35 -32.68 16.85
CA LEU A 17 32.68 -31.87 15.82
C LEU A 17 31.25 -32.37 15.55
N ALA A 18 31.05 -33.69 15.52
CA ALA A 18 29.73 -34.33 15.36
C ALA A 18 28.83 -34.07 16.57
N LEU A 19 29.37 -34.09 17.79
CA LEU A 19 28.63 -33.80 19.02
C LEU A 19 28.32 -32.30 19.16
N LEU A 20 29.24 -31.41 18.76
CA LEU A 20 28.99 -29.97 18.73
C LEU A 20 27.97 -29.59 17.66
N THR A 21 28.01 -30.24 16.49
CA THR A 21 26.99 -30.04 15.45
C THR A 21 25.64 -30.62 15.90
N ALA A 22 25.60 -31.83 16.47
CA ALA A 22 24.38 -32.41 17.03
C ALA A 22 23.81 -31.54 18.16
N TRP A 23 24.65 -31.04 19.07
CA TRP A 23 24.24 -30.11 20.13
C TRP A 23 23.75 -28.78 19.58
N TRP A 24 24.35 -28.26 18.50
CA TRP A 24 23.84 -27.06 17.81
C TRP A 24 22.49 -27.31 17.12
N PHE A 25 22.29 -28.50 16.55
CA PHE A 25 21.03 -28.90 15.91
C PHE A 25 19.93 -29.25 16.92
N TRP A 26 20.26 -29.78 18.11
CA TRP A 26 19.29 -30.31 19.09
C TRP A 26 19.13 -29.47 20.36
N GLY A 27 20.09 -28.60 20.71
CA GLY A 27 20.19 -27.88 21.99
C GLY A 27 19.23 -26.70 22.21
N SER A 28 18.11 -26.61 21.49
CA SER A 28 17.09 -25.59 21.81
C SER A 28 15.68 -26.13 21.59
N GLY A 29 15.08 -26.62 22.67
CA GLY A 29 13.74 -27.24 22.74
C GLY A 29 12.55 -26.29 22.50
N SER A 30 12.66 -25.36 21.56
CA SER A 30 11.53 -24.61 21.03
C SER A 30 11.54 -24.78 19.51
N ALA A 31 10.43 -25.24 18.92
CA ALA A 31 10.35 -25.55 17.49
C ALA A 31 10.82 -24.35 16.63
N ARG A 32 12.09 -24.39 16.20
CA ARG A 32 12.71 -23.37 15.34
C ARG A 32 12.21 -23.47 13.90
N ALA A 33 11.46 -24.52 13.57
CA ALA A 33 10.93 -24.77 12.25
C ALA A 33 9.47 -25.26 12.28
N VAL A 34 8.71 -24.86 11.25
CA VAL A 34 7.31 -25.22 11.01
C VAL A 34 7.19 -25.77 9.60
N ARG A 35 6.44 -26.87 9.42
CA ARG A 35 6.15 -27.44 8.10
C ARG A 35 4.82 -26.91 7.58
N LEU A 36 4.85 -26.37 6.37
CA LEU A 36 3.68 -25.84 5.67
C LEU A 36 2.94 -26.96 4.91
N ARG A 37 1.67 -26.72 4.55
CA ARG A 37 0.82 -27.66 3.80
C ARG A 37 1.36 -27.97 2.41
N ASP A 38 2.06 -27.02 1.80
CA ASP A 38 2.74 -27.20 0.52
C ASP A 38 3.97 -28.14 0.62
N GLY A 39 4.33 -28.58 1.83
CA GLY A 39 5.47 -29.43 2.11
C GLY A 39 6.77 -28.67 2.39
N SER A 40 6.78 -27.35 2.21
CA SER A 40 7.92 -26.50 2.54
C SER A 40 8.12 -26.38 4.06
N THR A 41 9.33 -26.00 4.48
CA THR A 41 9.68 -25.83 5.90
C THR A 41 10.16 -24.41 6.14
N VAL A 42 9.54 -23.73 7.10
CA VAL A 42 9.91 -22.38 7.51
C VAL A 42 10.69 -22.43 8.81
N ARG A 43 11.77 -21.66 8.94
CA ARG A 43 12.57 -21.57 10.17
C ARG A 43 13.07 -20.17 10.49
N LEU A 44 13.23 -19.89 11.77
CA LEU A 44 13.89 -18.66 12.25
C LEU A 44 15.41 -18.76 12.07
N LEU A 45 16.01 -17.74 11.44
CA LEU A 45 17.46 -17.64 11.25
C LEU A 45 18.11 -16.65 12.22
N GLN A 46 17.62 -15.42 12.28
CA GLN A 46 18.26 -14.31 12.98
C GLN A 46 17.22 -13.27 13.42
N ILE A 47 17.55 -12.50 14.45
CA ILE A 47 16.79 -11.30 14.85
C ILE A 47 17.74 -10.12 14.89
N THR A 48 17.42 -9.05 14.16
CA THR A 48 18.15 -7.78 14.18
C THR A 48 17.33 -6.72 14.90
N ARG A 49 18.03 -5.83 15.62
CA ARG A 49 17.42 -4.78 16.45
C ARG A 49 18.17 -3.47 16.26
N GLY A 50 17.46 -2.36 16.41
CA GLY A 50 18.05 -1.01 16.30
C GLY A 50 17.70 -0.36 14.96
N ALA A 51 18.59 0.48 14.44
CA ALA A 51 18.33 1.27 13.24
C ALA A 51 18.97 0.70 11.97
N MET A 52 19.67 -0.44 12.05
CA MET A 52 20.32 -1.09 10.91
C MET A 52 19.99 -2.57 10.91
N HIS A 53 19.58 -3.08 9.74
CA HIS A 53 19.08 -4.44 9.59
C HIS A 53 19.69 -5.08 8.36
N SER A 54 20.34 -6.21 8.56
CA SER A 54 20.89 -7.03 7.49
C SER A 54 20.90 -8.49 7.91
N TYR A 55 20.86 -9.35 6.90
CA TYR A 55 21.19 -10.76 7.07
C TYR A 55 22.43 -11.07 6.27
N THR A 56 23.42 -11.60 6.97
CA THR A 56 24.64 -12.11 6.36
C THR A 56 24.61 -13.63 6.48
N PRO A 57 24.64 -14.39 5.37
CA PRO A 57 24.76 -15.82 5.45
C PRO A 57 26.00 -16.25 6.24
N PRO A 58 26.01 -17.46 6.82
CA PRO A 58 27.18 -17.95 7.54
C PRO A 58 28.43 -17.94 6.67
N PHE A 59 29.59 -17.61 7.29
CA PHE A 59 30.87 -17.44 6.59
C PHE A 59 31.31 -18.65 5.75
N TRP A 60 30.86 -19.86 6.10
CA TRP A 60 31.17 -21.10 5.38
C TRP A 60 30.33 -21.31 4.13
N ARG A 61 29.21 -20.60 3.97
CA ARG A 61 28.30 -20.81 2.85
C ARG A 61 28.93 -20.46 1.48
N PRO A 62 29.65 -19.34 1.32
CA PRO A 62 30.37 -19.06 0.08
C PRO A 62 31.38 -20.16 -0.31
N TRP A 63 31.95 -20.87 0.66
CA TRP A 63 32.83 -22.01 0.38
C TRP A 63 32.05 -23.20 -0.21
N LEU A 64 30.87 -23.52 0.35
CA LEU A 64 30.00 -24.56 -0.20
C LEU A 64 29.47 -24.22 -1.61
N GLU A 65 29.17 -22.95 -1.86
CA GLU A 65 28.75 -22.46 -3.17
C GLU A 65 29.87 -22.64 -4.21
N ARG A 66 31.11 -22.27 -3.87
CA ARG A 66 32.28 -22.49 -4.74
C ARG A 66 32.60 -23.96 -4.96
N ALA A 67 32.35 -24.81 -3.97
CA ALA A 67 32.51 -26.26 -4.09
C ALA A 67 31.37 -26.91 -4.91
N GLY A 68 30.34 -26.17 -5.29
CA GLY A 68 29.17 -26.67 -6.01
C GLY A 68 28.25 -27.55 -5.16
N TRP A 69 28.39 -27.52 -3.84
CA TRP A 69 27.59 -28.35 -2.92
C TRP A 69 26.26 -27.71 -2.56
N VAL A 70 26.13 -26.39 -2.75
CA VAL A 70 24.88 -25.66 -2.60
C VAL A 70 24.75 -24.64 -3.73
N GLU A 71 23.51 -24.37 -4.14
CA GLU A 71 23.23 -23.37 -5.16
C GLU A 71 23.48 -21.94 -4.61
N PRO A 72 24.14 -21.06 -5.39
CA PRO A 72 24.35 -19.68 -4.99
C PRO A 72 23.02 -18.94 -4.82
N TYR A 73 22.99 -17.99 -3.88
CA TYR A 73 21.85 -17.11 -3.75
C TYR A 73 21.80 -16.06 -4.87
N GLN A 74 20.59 -15.82 -5.35
CA GLN A 74 20.20 -14.62 -6.06
C GLN A 74 19.65 -13.60 -5.05
N GLY A 75 19.86 -12.31 -5.30
CA GLY A 75 19.36 -11.22 -4.45
C GLY A 75 20.46 -10.31 -3.87
N MET A 76 20.06 -9.40 -2.99
CA MET A 76 20.97 -8.41 -2.40
C MET A 76 21.70 -9.00 -1.19
N TRP A 77 22.90 -9.53 -1.44
CA TRP A 77 23.81 -9.99 -0.39
C TRP A 77 24.34 -8.81 0.42
N GLY A 78 24.15 -8.83 1.74
CA GLY A 78 24.70 -7.81 2.64
C GLY A 78 24.11 -6.40 2.45
N GLY A 79 23.03 -6.25 1.66
CA GLY A 79 22.28 -5.02 1.53
C GLY A 79 21.54 -4.73 2.84
N GLY A 80 22.23 -4.11 3.80
CA GLY A 80 21.59 -3.61 4.99
C GLY A 80 20.70 -2.44 4.65
N PHE A 81 19.54 -2.35 5.30
CA PHE A 81 18.72 -1.15 5.27
C PHE A 81 18.72 -0.52 6.65
N SER A 82 18.57 0.81 6.67
CA SER A 82 18.41 1.56 7.89
C SER A 82 16.96 1.97 8.09
N SER A 83 16.52 1.94 9.34
CA SER A 83 15.23 2.47 9.76
C SER A 83 15.44 3.79 10.51
N PRO A 84 14.58 4.81 10.31
CA PRO A 84 14.71 6.09 11.00
C PRO A 84 14.42 5.99 12.51
N GLN A 85 13.73 4.93 12.94
CA GLN A 85 13.50 4.62 14.35
C GLN A 85 14.00 3.20 14.64
N PRO A 86 14.37 2.88 15.90
CA PRO A 86 14.69 1.52 16.27
C PRO A 86 13.53 0.56 15.94
N GLU A 87 13.83 -0.53 15.22
CA GLU A 87 12.89 -1.58 14.86
C GLU A 87 13.43 -2.97 15.25
N VAL A 88 12.55 -3.98 15.22
CA VAL A 88 12.92 -5.39 15.39
C VAL A 88 12.53 -6.14 14.14
N TRP A 89 13.51 -6.80 13.52
CA TRP A 89 13.33 -7.59 12.31
C TRP A 89 13.70 -9.04 12.55
N VAL A 90 12.83 -9.92 12.09
CA VAL A 90 12.97 -11.37 12.22
C VAL A 90 13.24 -11.97 10.86
N TRP A 91 14.42 -12.58 10.71
CA TRP A 91 14.85 -13.21 9.47
C TRP A 91 14.41 -14.66 9.44
N VAL A 92 13.66 -15.00 8.41
CA VAL A 92 13.00 -16.29 8.25
C VAL A 92 13.48 -16.93 6.95
N GLN A 93 13.78 -18.22 7.01
CA GLN A 93 14.05 -19.02 5.84
C GLN A 93 12.89 -19.95 5.56
N GLN A 94 12.43 -19.99 4.31
CA GLN A 94 11.58 -21.05 3.80
C GLN A 94 12.41 -21.94 2.87
N ARG A 95 12.44 -23.23 3.18
CA ARG A 95 13.00 -24.28 2.31
C ARG A 95 11.87 -24.93 1.54
N PHE A 96 11.97 -24.90 0.22
CA PHE A 96 10.96 -25.47 -0.66
C PHE A 96 10.94 -26.99 -0.58
N SER A 97 9.80 -27.56 -0.93
CA SER A 97 9.69 -29.01 -1.01
C SER A 97 10.45 -29.52 -2.24
N PRO A 98 11.36 -30.49 -2.11
CA PRO A 98 12.08 -31.05 -3.26
C PRO A 98 11.15 -31.81 -4.22
N THR A 99 9.93 -32.11 -3.80
CA THR A 99 8.93 -32.84 -4.60
C THR A 99 7.97 -31.92 -5.36
N LYS A 100 8.12 -30.59 -5.26
CA LYS A 100 7.27 -29.62 -5.97
C LYS A 100 8.07 -28.77 -6.96
N PRO A 101 7.62 -28.64 -8.23
CA PRO A 101 8.26 -27.76 -9.19
C PRO A 101 8.13 -26.29 -8.78
N SER A 102 9.08 -25.46 -9.21
CA SER A 102 9.18 -24.04 -8.84
C SER A 102 7.98 -23.19 -9.27
N SER A 103 7.30 -23.60 -10.34
CA SER A 103 6.07 -22.98 -10.83
C SER A 103 4.85 -23.20 -9.93
N GLU A 104 4.92 -24.14 -8.99
CA GLU A 104 3.84 -24.48 -8.05
C GLU A 104 4.13 -24.01 -6.61
N TRP A 105 5.21 -23.25 -6.41
CA TRP A 105 5.48 -22.68 -5.10
C TRP A 105 4.51 -21.54 -4.83
N ASP A 106 3.84 -21.60 -3.68
CA ASP A 106 2.95 -20.54 -3.24
C ASP A 106 3.72 -19.20 -3.14
N PRO A 107 3.00 -18.06 -3.28
CA PRO A 107 3.54 -16.75 -2.92
C PRO A 107 4.11 -16.74 -1.49
N MET A 108 4.85 -15.69 -1.13
CA MET A 108 5.44 -15.53 0.22
C MET A 108 4.46 -16.01 1.31
N PRO A 109 4.89 -16.91 2.24
CA PRO A 109 3.93 -17.58 3.10
C PRO A 109 3.33 -16.53 4.03
N ARG A 110 2.00 -16.48 4.13
CA ARG A 110 1.36 -15.49 5.00
C ARG A 110 1.83 -15.70 6.43
N VAL A 111 2.34 -14.64 7.05
CA VAL A 111 2.78 -14.68 8.45
C VAL A 111 1.91 -13.77 9.29
N ARG A 112 1.69 -14.19 10.54
CA ARG A 112 1.05 -13.37 11.56
C ARG A 112 1.87 -13.40 12.81
N LEU A 113 1.92 -12.31 13.55
CA LEU A 113 2.43 -12.35 14.92
C LEU A 113 1.28 -12.61 15.88
N VAL A 114 1.51 -13.45 16.88
CA VAL A 114 0.56 -13.78 17.93
C VAL A 114 1.21 -13.40 19.27
N ASP A 115 0.51 -12.63 20.09
CA ASP A 115 0.97 -12.27 21.43
C ASP A 115 0.63 -13.33 22.49
N SER A 116 1.07 -13.10 23.73
CA SER A 116 0.81 -13.96 24.90
C SER A 116 -0.65 -14.25 25.19
N GLN A 117 -1.58 -13.42 24.72
CA GLN A 117 -3.02 -13.60 24.90
C GLN A 117 -3.70 -14.24 23.69
N GLY A 118 -2.94 -14.56 22.65
CA GLY A 118 -3.46 -15.18 21.44
C GLY A 118 -4.08 -14.19 20.46
N ALA A 119 -3.89 -12.88 20.65
CA ALA A 119 -4.32 -11.90 19.67
C ALA A 119 -3.29 -11.75 18.55
N TYR A 120 -3.78 -11.36 17.38
CA TYR A 120 -2.95 -11.20 16.19
C TYR A 120 -2.44 -9.76 16.11
N LEU A 121 -1.19 -9.62 15.70
CA LEU A 121 -0.55 -8.33 15.49
C LEU A 121 -0.06 -8.24 14.04
N PRO A 122 -0.23 -7.08 13.39
CA PRO A 122 0.19 -6.86 12.02
C PRO A 122 1.70 -6.94 11.95
N VAL A 123 2.19 -7.60 10.92
CA VAL A 123 3.61 -7.66 10.60
C VAL A 123 3.81 -7.11 9.21
N GLU A 124 4.97 -6.50 8.97
CA GLU A 124 5.38 -6.11 7.63
C GLU A 124 6.37 -7.14 7.11
N GLU A 125 6.02 -7.82 6.03
CA GLU A 125 6.89 -8.77 5.36
C GLU A 125 7.69 -8.03 4.29
N GLN A 126 9.01 -8.12 4.35
CA GLN A 126 9.89 -7.61 3.30
C GLN A 126 10.08 -8.70 2.24
N SER A 127 10.10 -8.28 0.98
CA SER A 127 10.47 -9.15 -0.15
C SER A 127 11.75 -9.96 0.15
N PRO A 128 11.89 -11.17 -0.43
CA PRO A 128 13.02 -12.02 -0.15
C PRO A 128 14.34 -11.29 -0.44
N ALA A 129 15.19 -11.21 0.58
CA ALA A 129 16.51 -10.62 0.46
C ALA A 129 17.46 -11.54 -0.31
N LEU A 130 17.31 -12.86 -0.12
CA LEU A 130 18.09 -13.90 -0.78
C LEU A 130 17.19 -15.07 -1.18
N TRP A 131 17.37 -15.63 -2.37
CA TRP A 131 16.62 -16.80 -2.83
C TRP A 131 17.42 -17.64 -3.83
N ASN A 132 17.05 -18.90 -3.97
CA ASN A 132 17.52 -19.80 -5.04
C ASN A 132 16.42 -20.84 -5.34
N SER A 133 16.72 -21.90 -6.09
CA SER A 133 15.73 -22.93 -6.45
C SER A 133 15.33 -23.86 -5.29
N SER A 134 15.94 -23.72 -4.11
CA SER A 134 15.70 -24.61 -2.97
C SER A 134 15.20 -23.89 -1.73
N GLU A 135 15.46 -22.59 -1.61
CA GLU A 135 15.08 -21.82 -0.44
C GLU A 135 15.00 -20.32 -0.72
N ARG A 136 14.23 -19.61 0.11
CA ARG A 136 14.19 -18.15 0.18
C ARG A 136 14.36 -17.66 1.61
N ILE A 137 14.96 -16.49 1.76
CA ILE A 137 15.14 -15.78 3.02
C ILE A 137 14.49 -14.41 2.90
N PHE A 138 13.63 -14.10 3.85
CA PHE A 138 12.90 -12.85 3.93
C PHE A 138 12.90 -12.34 5.38
N ALA A 139 12.56 -11.07 5.56
CA ALA A 139 12.53 -10.43 6.86
C ALA A 139 11.11 -10.05 7.22
N ILE A 140 10.79 -10.13 8.51
CA ILE A 140 9.49 -9.77 9.07
C ILE A 140 9.71 -8.71 10.12
N ARG A 141 9.19 -7.50 9.90
CA ARG A 141 9.20 -6.44 10.90
C ARG A 141 8.17 -6.74 11.97
N LEU A 142 8.61 -6.75 13.22
CA LEU A 142 7.70 -6.83 14.35
C LEU A 142 7.09 -5.46 14.64
N PRO A 143 5.80 -5.39 14.98
CA PRO A 143 5.15 -4.19 15.48
C PRO A 143 5.74 -3.80 16.85
N GLN A 144 5.39 -2.61 17.32
CA GLN A 144 5.69 -2.20 18.69
C GLN A 144 4.85 -3.04 19.66
N LEU A 145 5.48 -3.53 20.72
CA LEU A 145 4.83 -4.43 21.67
C LEU A 145 4.69 -3.77 23.05
N PRO A 146 3.73 -4.22 23.89
CA PRO A 146 3.71 -3.85 25.30
C PRO A 146 5.06 -4.14 25.98
N PRO A 147 5.55 -3.28 26.89
CA PRO A 147 6.71 -3.61 27.72
C PRO A 147 6.49 -4.85 28.59
N SER A 148 5.23 -5.18 28.88
CA SER A 148 4.82 -6.39 29.60
C SER A 148 4.84 -7.66 28.74
N GLU A 149 5.01 -7.54 27.42
CA GLU A 149 4.94 -8.68 26.51
C GLU A 149 6.16 -9.58 26.68
N ARG A 150 5.92 -10.83 27.08
CA ARG A 150 7.01 -11.78 27.40
C ARG A 150 7.28 -12.76 26.27
N GLN A 151 6.29 -13.04 25.43
CA GLN A 151 6.36 -14.08 24.42
C GLN A 151 5.47 -13.73 23.23
N VAL A 152 6.05 -13.78 22.04
CA VAL A 152 5.30 -13.71 20.78
C VAL A 152 5.68 -14.86 19.86
N TRP A 153 4.76 -15.22 18.98
CA TRP A 153 4.93 -16.32 18.03
C TRP A 153 4.60 -15.87 16.61
N LEU A 154 5.45 -16.22 15.65
CA LEU A 154 5.10 -16.16 14.24
C LEU A 154 4.21 -17.36 13.91
N GLU A 155 2.96 -17.12 13.55
CA GLU A 155 2.00 -18.11 13.09
C GLU A 155 1.93 -18.13 11.56
N PHE A 156 1.98 -19.34 10.99
CA PHE A 156 1.83 -19.61 9.57
C PHE A 156 0.49 -20.34 9.35
N PRO A 157 -0.56 -19.64 8.86
CA PRO A 157 -1.91 -20.20 8.74
C PRO A 157 -1.98 -21.45 7.85
N ASP A 158 -1.09 -21.54 6.88
CA ASP A 158 -1.00 -22.64 5.91
C ASP A 158 -0.26 -23.86 6.44
N ALA A 159 0.05 -23.94 7.74
CA ALA A 159 0.70 -25.10 8.34
C ALA A 159 -0.27 -26.23 8.73
N GLY A 160 0.14 -27.48 8.46
CA GLY A 160 -0.50 -28.68 8.99
C GLY A 160 0.13 -29.06 10.34
N GLY A 161 -0.62 -28.97 11.44
CA GLY A 161 -0.11 -29.28 12.79
C GLY A 161 0.45 -28.05 13.52
N ARG A 162 1.71 -28.11 14.00
CA ARG A 162 2.35 -26.99 14.73
C ARG A 162 2.53 -25.80 13.80
N ARG A 163 1.85 -24.69 14.10
CA ARG A 163 1.79 -23.50 13.21
C ARG A 163 2.72 -22.36 13.62
N ARG A 164 3.45 -22.49 14.73
CA ARG A 164 4.04 -21.34 15.43
C ARG A 164 5.55 -21.48 15.66
N ILE A 165 6.29 -20.41 15.39
CA ILE A 165 7.71 -20.25 15.73
C ILE A 165 7.81 -19.17 16.81
N ARG A 166 8.39 -19.49 17.96
CA ARG A 166 8.58 -18.51 19.04
C ARG A 166 9.67 -17.51 18.68
N VAL A 167 9.39 -16.21 18.89
CA VAL A 167 10.39 -15.15 18.73
C VAL A 167 10.93 -14.78 20.12
N PRO A 168 12.22 -14.96 20.42
CA PRO A 168 12.77 -14.60 21.71
C PRO A 168 12.86 -13.07 21.93
N PRO A 169 12.68 -12.60 23.19
CA PRO A 169 12.92 -11.20 23.58
C PRO A 169 14.42 -10.83 23.45
N PRO A 170 14.79 -9.53 23.57
CA PRO A 170 13.94 -8.37 23.87
C PRO A 170 13.15 -7.85 22.67
N TYR A 171 12.01 -7.26 22.97
CA TYR A 171 11.16 -6.51 22.03
C TYR A 171 11.32 -5.01 22.28
N LEU A 172 11.12 -4.18 21.26
CA LEU A 172 11.07 -2.73 21.44
C LEU A 172 9.68 -2.35 21.96
N GLY A 173 9.58 -2.14 23.28
CA GLY A 173 8.35 -1.69 23.91
C GLY A 173 8.32 -0.18 24.11
N ARG A 174 7.14 0.43 23.93
CA ARG A 174 6.88 1.82 24.33
C ARG A 174 5.84 1.85 25.44
N PRO A 175 5.95 2.78 26.41
CA PRO A 175 4.89 2.97 27.39
C PRO A 175 3.60 3.40 26.69
N VAL A 176 2.47 2.90 27.18
CA VAL A 176 1.14 3.26 26.67
C VAL A 176 0.90 4.74 26.95
N PRO A 177 0.61 5.57 25.93
CA PRO A 177 0.16 6.93 26.15
C PRO A 177 -1.11 6.92 27.01
N PRO A 178 -1.22 7.77 28.04
CA PRO A 178 -2.42 7.83 28.88
C PRO A 178 -3.53 8.60 28.16
N LEU A 179 -4.10 8.02 27.10
CA LEU A 179 -5.29 8.55 26.43
C LEU A 179 -6.54 8.12 27.21
N ARG A 180 -7.48 9.05 27.36
CA ARG A 180 -8.80 8.75 27.92
C ARG A 180 -9.76 8.44 26.76
N PRO A 181 -10.21 7.19 26.59
CA PRO A 181 -11.16 6.85 25.53
C PRO A 181 -12.50 7.56 25.77
N GLN A 182 -13.09 8.08 24.70
CA GLN A 182 -14.44 8.64 24.73
C GLN A 182 -15.45 7.52 24.47
N PRO A 183 -16.55 7.41 25.23
CA PRO A 183 -17.62 6.47 24.89
C PRO A 183 -18.20 6.81 23.51
N LEU A 184 -18.69 5.79 22.80
CA LEU A 184 -19.41 6.00 21.55
C LEU A 184 -20.85 6.48 21.84
N PRO A 185 -21.38 7.50 21.14
CA PRO A 185 -20.77 8.24 20.03
C PRO A 185 -19.62 9.15 20.48
N ALA A 186 -18.47 9.05 19.81
CA ALA A 186 -17.28 9.85 20.10
C ALA A 186 -17.17 11.02 19.11
N ARG A 187 -16.73 12.19 19.58
CA ARG A 187 -16.74 13.43 18.79
C ARG A 187 -15.38 14.12 18.77
N VAL A 188 -15.05 14.72 17.64
CA VAL A 188 -13.93 15.65 17.51
C VAL A 188 -14.36 16.87 16.72
N GLN A 189 -14.08 18.04 17.28
CA GLN A 189 -14.27 19.31 16.61
C GLN A 189 -12.98 19.69 15.88
N THR A 190 -13.09 19.98 14.59
CA THR A 190 -12.04 20.64 13.81
C THR A 190 -12.47 22.09 13.51
N PRO A 191 -11.58 22.95 13.00
CA PRO A 191 -11.97 24.30 12.57
C PRO A 191 -13.05 24.30 11.47
N GLU A 192 -13.15 23.22 10.68
CA GLU A 192 -14.00 23.18 9.48
C GLU A 192 -15.29 22.38 9.67
N PHE A 193 -15.26 21.35 10.52
CA PHE A 193 -16.39 20.46 10.77
C PHE A 193 -16.27 19.75 12.12
N GLU A 194 -17.39 19.23 12.62
CA GLU A 194 -17.44 18.25 13.70
C GLU A 194 -17.56 16.84 13.08
N PHE A 195 -16.77 15.90 13.56
CA PHE A 195 -16.89 14.48 13.21
C PHE A 195 -17.43 13.70 14.41
N GLU A 196 -18.51 12.97 14.19
CA GLU A 196 -19.09 12.07 15.19
C GLU A 196 -18.99 10.62 14.69
N LEU A 197 -18.17 9.82 15.37
CA LEU A 197 -18.17 8.37 15.22
C LEU A 197 -19.27 7.78 16.09
N GLN A 198 -20.33 7.29 15.47
CA GLN A 198 -21.51 6.77 16.19
C GLN A 198 -21.28 5.37 16.72
N ARG A 199 -20.77 4.49 15.85
CA ARG A 199 -20.44 3.11 16.19
C ARG A 199 -19.54 2.49 15.12
N LEU A 200 -18.89 1.40 15.50
CA LEU A 200 -18.21 0.49 14.57
C LEU A 200 -19.12 -0.71 14.34
N VAL A 201 -19.32 -1.10 13.08
CA VAL A 201 -20.15 -2.24 12.70
C VAL A 201 -19.34 -3.24 11.90
N VAL A 202 -19.64 -4.52 12.08
CA VAL A 202 -19.09 -5.56 11.20
C VAL A 202 -20.01 -5.70 10.00
N VAL A 203 -19.46 -5.56 8.80
CA VAL A 203 -20.17 -5.77 7.54
C VAL A 203 -19.47 -6.83 6.69
N ASP A 204 -20.21 -7.43 5.76
CA ASP A 204 -19.61 -8.27 4.72
C ASP A 204 -18.96 -7.33 3.67
N GLY A 205 -17.63 -7.31 3.61
CA GLY A 205 -16.85 -6.51 2.68
C GLY A 205 -16.54 -7.22 1.36
N GLY A 206 -17.35 -8.22 0.99
CA GLY A 206 -17.28 -8.93 -0.28
C GLY A 206 -16.68 -10.33 -0.20
N ALA A 207 -16.50 -10.94 -1.38
CA ALA A 207 -15.96 -12.28 -1.53
C ALA A 207 -14.66 -12.24 -2.34
N LEU A 208 -13.58 -12.76 -1.77
CA LEU A 208 -12.38 -13.07 -2.52
C LEU A 208 -12.60 -14.43 -3.19
N ILE A 209 -12.88 -14.40 -4.50
CA ILE A 209 -13.01 -15.60 -5.32
C ILE A 209 -11.61 -16.03 -5.73
N THR A 210 -11.16 -17.16 -5.20
CA THR A 210 -10.02 -17.91 -5.75
C THR A 210 -10.56 -19.04 -6.61
N GLU A 211 -9.75 -19.59 -7.53
CA GLU A 211 -10.15 -20.62 -8.50
C GLU A 211 -10.88 -21.85 -7.91
N ARG A 212 -10.79 -22.08 -6.58
CA ARG A 212 -11.45 -23.20 -5.90
C ARG A 212 -12.24 -22.83 -4.64
N ARG A 213 -12.24 -21.56 -4.20
CA ARG A 213 -12.88 -21.15 -2.92
C ARG A 213 -13.37 -19.71 -2.95
N GLU A 214 -14.57 -19.51 -2.43
CA GLU A 214 -15.11 -18.19 -2.10
C GLU A 214 -14.79 -17.89 -0.62
N HIS A 215 -13.99 -16.85 -0.39
CA HIS A 215 -13.69 -16.36 0.95
C HIS A 215 -14.49 -15.08 1.22
N ARG A 216 -15.52 -15.17 2.06
CA ARG A 216 -16.21 -13.95 2.53
C ARG A 216 -15.30 -13.19 3.48
N LEU A 217 -14.98 -11.95 3.13
CA LEU A 217 -14.21 -11.05 3.98
C LEU A 217 -15.20 -10.15 4.71
N ARG A 218 -15.19 -10.20 6.03
CA ARG A 218 -15.88 -9.21 6.85
C ARG A 218 -14.90 -8.10 7.22
N GLN A 219 -15.42 -6.90 7.41
CA GLN A 219 -14.64 -5.74 7.85
C GLN A 219 -15.38 -4.95 8.92
N ILE A 220 -14.61 -4.22 9.72
CA ILE A 220 -15.13 -3.24 10.66
C ILE A 220 -15.31 -1.92 9.93
N GLU A 221 -16.54 -1.47 9.71
CA GLU A 221 -16.85 -0.17 9.10
C GLU A 221 -17.28 0.88 10.13
N PRO A 222 -16.84 2.14 9.97
CA PRO A 222 -17.34 3.23 10.77
C PRO A 222 -18.73 3.68 10.31
N ARG A 223 -19.68 3.73 11.26
CA ARG A 223 -20.88 4.56 11.11
C ARG A 223 -20.56 5.91 11.73
N ALA A 224 -20.36 6.89 10.87
CA ALA A 224 -20.01 8.25 11.26
C ALA A 224 -20.88 9.27 10.52
N ARG A 225 -20.97 10.47 11.08
CA ARG A 225 -21.58 11.63 10.43
C ARG A 225 -20.70 12.85 10.61
N PHE A 226 -20.81 13.77 9.65
CA PHE A 226 -20.17 15.07 9.70
C PHE A 226 -21.22 16.12 10.05
N LEU A 227 -20.83 17.11 10.85
CA LEU A 227 -21.64 18.29 11.11
C LEU A 227 -20.86 19.56 10.75
N GLU A 228 -21.54 20.50 10.11
CA GLU A 228 -21.05 21.87 9.91
C GLU A 228 -22.03 22.81 10.63
N GLN A 229 -21.52 23.69 11.49
CA GLN A 229 -22.35 24.61 12.29
C GLN A 229 -23.47 23.90 13.08
N GLY A 230 -23.19 22.70 13.59
CA GLY A 230 -24.12 21.88 14.36
C GLY A 230 -25.18 21.14 13.54
N LYS A 231 -25.16 21.21 12.20
CA LYS A 231 -26.11 20.52 11.32
C LYS A 231 -25.43 19.39 10.53
N PRO A 232 -26.06 18.21 10.38
CA PRO A 232 -25.53 17.14 9.54
C PRO A 232 -25.24 17.60 8.12
N THR A 233 -24.14 17.13 7.53
CA THR A 233 -23.73 17.49 6.18
C THR A 233 -23.13 16.30 5.42
N ASN A 234 -23.27 16.32 4.09
CA ASN A 234 -22.62 15.41 3.16
C ASN A 234 -21.43 16.07 2.44
N HIS A 235 -21.01 17.26 2.89
CA HIS A 235 -19.86 17.99 2.35
C HIS A 235 -18.51 17.33 2.64
N TRP A 236 -18.50 16.20 3.35
CA TRP A 236 -17.30 15.49 3.76
C TRP A 236 -17.50 13.98 3.56
N SER A 237 -16.43 13.29 3.24
CA SER A 237 -16.41 11.84 3.05
C SER A 237 -15.18 11.21 3.68
N ILE A 238 -15.34 9.99 4.18
CA ILE A 238 -14.22 9.15 4.65
C ILE A 238 -13.67 8.42 3.43
N GLU A 239 -12.41 8.67 3.11
CA GLU A 239 -11.71 8.02 1.98
C GLU A 239 -10.99 6.76 2.43
N SER A 240 -10.35 6.82 3.58
CA SER A 240 -9.73 5.66 4.21
C SER A 240 -9.82 5.76 5.71
N TYR A 241 -9.87 4.62 6.37
CA TYR A 241 -9.91 4.52 7.82
C TYR A 241 -9.12 3.30 8.27
N TRP A 242 -8.64 3.36 9.51
CA TRP A 242 -7.87 2.30 10.15
C TRP A 242 -8.01 2.42 11.67
N LEU A 243 -7.60 1.38 12.37
CA LEU A 243 -7.49 1.40 13.82
C LEU A 243 -6.02 1.44 14.21
N GLU A 244 -5.67 2.21 15.24
CA GLU A 244 -4.36 2.16 15.87
C GLU A 244 -4.50 1.60 17.28
N ASP A 245 -3.60 0.69 17.64
CA ASP A 245 -3.47 0.29 19.03
C ASP A 245 -2.76 1.37 19.86
N PRO A 246 -2.72 1.25 21.19
CA PRO A 246 -2.04 2.23 22.05
C PRO A 246 -0.55 2.43 21.74
N TYR A 247 0.08 1.54 20.99
CA TYR A 247 1.50 1.61 20.61
C TYR A 247 1.68 2.25 19.21
N GLY A 248 0.59 2.64 18.56
CA GLY A 248 0.60 3.25 17.23
C GLY A 248 0.76 2.25 16.09
N ASN A 249 0.58 0.95 16.34
CA ASN A 249 0.52 -0.01 15.24
C ASN A 249 -0.82 0.16 14.52
N ARG A 250 -0.75 0.25 13.19
CA ARG A 250 -1.91 0.46 12.32
C ARG A 250 -2.49 -0.88 11.89
N TYR A 251 -3.80 -1.00 12.00
CA TYR A 251 -4.61 -2.15 11.62
C TYR A 251 -5.59 -1.73 10.53
N ASN A 252 -5.51 -2.38 9.38
CA ASN A 252 -6.49 -2.18 8.31
C ASN A 252 -7.87 -2.75 8.72
N PRO A 253 -8.97 -2.32 8.07
CA PRO A 253 -10.34 -2.73 8.43
C PRO A 253 -10.61 -4.25 8.44
N TRP A 254 -9.75 -4.99 7.76
CA TRP A 254 -9.79 -6.44 7.56
C TRP A 254 -8.89 -7.22 8.54
N GLU A 255 -8.03 -6.52 9.27
CA GLU A 255 -7.07 -7.10 10.20
C GLU A 255 -7.70 -7.27 11.59
N LEU A 256 -7.14 -8.17 12.39
CA LEU A 256 -7.62 -8.50 13.73
C LEU A 256 -6.92 -7.63 14.78
N PRO A 257 -7.56 -6.55 15.29
CA PRO A 257 -7.02 -5.79 16.42
C PRO A 257 -7.05 -6.63 17.71
N PRO A 258 -6.04 -6.56 18.59
CA PRO A 258 -6.11 -7.13 19.94
C PRO A 258 -7.27 -6.60 20.78
N TRP A 259 -8.17 -7.50 21.18
CA TRP A 259 -9.35 -7.14 21.99
C TRP A 259 -9.00 -6.72 23.43
N HIS A 260 -7.80 -7.05 23.90
CA HIS A 260 -7.39 -6.87 25.29
C HIS A 260 -6.62 -5.57 25.56
N TYR A 261 -6.47 -4.71 24.55
CA TYR A 261 -5.88 -3.39 24.75
C TYR A 261 -6.87 -2.43 25.44
N PRO A 262 -6.35 -1.52 26.29
CA PRO A 262 -7.19 -0.67 27.15
C PRO A 262 -8.03 0.36 26.39
N TYR A 263 -7.67 0.66 25.15
CA TYR A 263 -8.41 1.50 24.23
C TYR A 263 -7.92 1.25 22.80
N TRP A 264 -8.66 1.78 21.83
CA TRP A 264 -8.27 1.86 20.43
C TRP A 264 -8.27 3.31 19.97
N VAL A 265 -7.51 3.65 18.94
CA VAL A 265 -7.61 4.95 18.28
C VAL A 265 -8.21 4.73 16.90
N PHE A 266 -9.46 5.19 16.71
CA PHE A 266 -10.04 5.26 15.38
C PHE A 266 -9.39 6.38 14.59
N CYS A 267 -8.86 6.04 13.42
CA CYS A 267 -8.24 6.98 12.53
C CYS A 267 -8.96 6.99 11.17
N ALA A 268 -9.16 8.18 10.62
CA ALA A 268 -9.72 8.33 9.27
C ALA A 268 -9.07 9.49 8.53
N LYS A 269 -8.79 9.29 7.24
CA LYS A 269 -8.53 10.39 6.30
C LYS A 269 -9.84 10.78 5.66
N VAL A 270 -10.22 12.04 5.87
CA VAL A 270 -11.46 12.62 5.35
C VAL A 270 -11.15 13.77 4.43
N TYR A 271 -11.95 13.93 3.39
CA TYR A 271 -11.82 14.98 2.41
C TYR A 271 -13.16 15.68 2.22
N ARG A 272 -13.09 16.94 1.81
CA ARG A 272 -14.28 17.66 1.38
C ARG A 272 -14.83 16.99 0.12
N SER A 273 -16.13 16.72 0.12
CA SER A 273 -16.85 16.15 -1.01
C SER A 273 -16.89 17.12 -2.16
N ALA A 274 -17.00 16.58 -3.37
CA ALA A 274 -16.95 17.35 -4.59
C ALA A 274 -18.13 18.35 -4.75
N ASP A 275 -19.31 17.94 -4.28
CA ASP A 275 -20.54 18.74 -4.30
C ASP A 275 -20.57 19.83 -3.23
N ALA A 276 -19.61 19.83 -2.30
CA ALA A 276 -19.53 20.87 -1.30
C ALA A 276 -19.31 22.24 -1.96
N PRO A 277 -19.91 23.31 -1.40
CA PRO A 277 -19.61 24.67 -1.81
C PRO A 277 -18.10 24.91 -1.77
N ALA A 278 -17.53 25.29 -2.92
CA ALA A 278 -16.11 25.50 -3.04
C ALA A 278 -15.74 26.86 -2.44
N THR A 279 -14.69 26.89 -1.61
CA THR A 279 -14.08 28.15 -1.21
C THR A 279 -13.20 28.68 -2.35
N PRO A 280 -13.04 30.01 -2.49
CA PRO A 280 -12.14 30.59 -3.50
C PRO A 280 -10.69 30.11 -3.36
N GLN A 281 -10.28 29.74 -2.14
CA GLN A 281 -8.94 29.22 -1.83
C GLN A 281 -8.73 27.76 -2.23
N ALA A 282 -9.81 27.00 -2.44
CA ALA A 282 -9.76 25.60 -2.83
C ALA A 282 -10.09 25.37 -4.31
N SER A 283 -10.59 26.39 -5.03
CA SER A 283 -11.05 26.23 -6.40
C SER A 283 -10.40 27.20 -7.39
N TRP A 284 -10.29 26.75 -8.62
CA TRP A 284 -9.95 27.56 -9.77
C TRP A 284 -10.91 27.22 -10.91
N GLN A 285 -11.22 28.23 -11.73
CA GLN A 285 -12.05 28.08 -12.91
C GLN A 285 -11.42 28.82 -14.08
N SER A 286 -11.43 28.20 -15.25
CA SER A 286 -11.00 28.83 -16.50
C SER A 286 -12.00 29.87 -17.01
N GLY A 287 -11.56 30.68 -17.97
CA GLY A 287 -12.48 31.38 -18.88
C GLY A 287 -13.28 30.39 -19.74
N TRP A 288 -14.23 30.92 -20.51
CA TRP A 288 -14.99 30.10 -21.47
C TRP A 288 -14.08 29.62 -22.61
N ILE A 289 -14.05 28.32 -22.80
CA ILE A 289 -13.35 27.60 -23.87
C ILE A 289 -14.39 27.22 -24.90
N THR A 290 -14.16 27.52 -26.17
CA THR A 290 -15.06 27.09 -27.25
C THR A 290 -14.62 25.72 -27.74
N LEU A 291 -15.49 24.73 -27.61
CA LEU A 291 -15.27 23.41 -28.16
C LEU A 291 -15.48 23.48 -29.67
N ARG A 292 -14.44 23.16 -30.43
CA ARG A 292 -14.44 23.17 -31.88
C ARG A 292 -14.03 21.78 -32.32
N ARG A 293 -14.97 21.04 -32.93
CA ARG A 293 -14.75 19.64 -33.35
C ARG A 293 -13.41 19.48 -34.05
N GLY A 294 -12.54 18.69 -33.44
CA GLY A 294 -11.21 18.40 -34.00
C GLY A 294 -10.32 19.63 -34.04
N ALA A 295 -10.33 20.44 -32.97
CA ALA A 295 -9.33 21.46 -32.73
C ALA A 295 -8.94 21.45 -31.25
N ASP A 296 -7.65 21.62 -30.99
CA ASP A 296 -7.14 21.72 -29.63
C ASP A 296 -7.27 23.15 -29.12
N THR A 297 -7.67 23.29 -27.85
CA THR A 297 -7.76 24.59 -27.19
C THR A 297 -6.77 24.66 -26.04
N PRO A 298 -5.64 25.39 -26.20
CA PRO A 298 -4.71 25.65 -25.11
C PRO A 298 -5.40 26.43 -23.99
N ILE A 299 -5.14 26.02 -22.75
CA ILE A 299 -5.54 26.74 -21.53
C ILE A 299 -4.30 27.34 -20.86
N ASN A 300 -3.21 26.57 -20.74
CA ASN A 300 -1.93 26.97 -20.15
C ASN A 300 -2.05 27.72 -18.82
N ALA A 301 -2.89 27.22 -17.92
CA ALA A 301 -3.10 27.81 -16.60
C ALA A 301 -2.30 27.07 -15.53
N THR A 302 -1.62 27.81 -14.66
CA THR A 302 -1.02 27.26 -13.44
C THR A 302 -1.92 27.54 -12.26
N VAL A 303 -2.38 26.49 -11.60
CA VAL A 303 -3.32 26.54 -10.48
C VAL A 303 -2.60 26.06 -9.22
N THR A 304 -2.33 26.99 -8.29
CA THR A 304 -1.82 26.60 -6.97
C THR A 304 -2.93 26.77 -5.94
N ARG A 305 -3.39 25.65 -5.37
CA ARG A 305 -4.49 25.60 -4.39
C ARG A 305 -4.16 24.57 -3.31
N ALA A 306 -4.42 24.93 -2.05
CA ALA A 306 -4.15 24.08 -0.89
C ALA A 306 -2.73 23.46 -0.89
N GLY A 307 -1.71 24.18 -1.39
CA GLY A 307 -0.32 23.70 -1.45
C GLY A 307 0.00 22.72 -2.59
N ALA A 308 -0.95 22.35 -3.44
CA ALA A 308 -0.68 21.61 -4.67
C ALA A 308 -0.71 22.55 -5.89
N THR A 309 0.17 22.28 -6.85
CA THR A 309 0.21 22.99 -8.13
C THR A 309 -0.28 22.06 -9.23
N VAL A 310 -1.24 22.52 -10.02
CA VAL A 310 -1.80 21.82 -11.18
C VAL A 310 -1.67 22.74 -12.38
N HIS A 311 -0.95 22.29 -13.41
CA HIS A 311 -0.89 22.94 -14.71
C HIS A 311 -2.00 22.37 -15.59
N VAL A 312 -3.00 23.20 -15.91
CA VAL A 312 -4.08 22.85 -16.84
C VAL A 312 -3.63 23.24 -18.24
N LEU A 313 -3.29 22.24 -19.05
CA LEU A 313 -2.62 22.46 -20.33
C LEU A 313 -3.61 22.86 -21.42
N GLY A 314 -4.69 22.10 -21.58
CA GLY A 314 -5.67 22.35 -22.63
C GLY A 314 -6.72 21.26 -22.76
N MET A 315 -7.71 21.53 -23.60
CA MET A 315 -8.69 20.54 -24.07
C MET A 315 -8.28 20.11 -25.47
N PHE A 316 -8.19 18.79 -25.69
CA PHE A 316 -7.71 18.21 -26.95
C PHE A 316 -8.82 17.37 -27.56
N GLU A 317 -9.24 17.71 -28.78
CA GLU A 317 -10.38 17.09 -29.47
C GLU A 317 -9.96 16.23 -30.66
N HIS A 318 -8.68 16.23 -31.04
CA HIS A 318 -8.20 15.45 -32.17
C HIS A 318 -8.13 13.96 -31.84
N PRO A 319 -8.82 13.07 -32.59
CA PRO A 319 -8.82 11.63 -32.32
C PRO A 319 -7.50 10.91 -32.62
N GLN A 320 -6.45 11.64 -33.04
CA GLN A 320 -5.13 11.11 -33.47
C GLN A 320 -3.99 12.13 -33.25
N ALA A 321 -3.96 12.79 -32.08
CA ALA A 321 -2.93 13.76 -31.74
C ALA A 321 -1.87 13.15 -30.81
N ARG A 322 -0.58 13.23 -31.19
CA ARG A 322 0.57 13.00 -30.32
C ARG A 322 0.88 14.29 -29.57
N LEU A 323 1.13 14.21 -28.26
CA LEU A 323 1.32 15.36 -27.37
C LEU A 323 2.68 15.27 -26.69
N GLU A 324 3.63 16.09 -27.09
CA GLU A 324 4.92 16.18 -26.38
C GLU A 324 4.85 17.26 -25.33
N ILE A 325 5.19 16.97 -24.08
CA ILE A 325 5.17 17.95 -22.97
C ILE A 325 6.57 18.01 -22.39
N ASP A 326 7.08 19.22 -22.14
CA ASP A 326 8.26 19.40 -21.31
C ASP A 326 7.84 19.44 -19.83
N PRO A 327 8.10 18.41 -19.01
CA PRO A 327 7.68 18.41 -17.60
C PRO A 327 8.37 19.50 -16.76
N VAL A 328 9.53 20.01 -17.21
CA VAL A 328 10.25 21.12 -16.55
C VAL A 328 9.65 22.47 -16.94
N LYS A 329 9.01 22.54 -18.11
CA LYS A 329 8.29 23.72 -18.62
C LYS A 329 6.91 23.29 -19.11
N PRO A 330 5.97 22.94 -18.20
CA PRO A 330 4.70 22.30 -18.58
C PRO A 330 3.85 23.14 -19.55
N ASN A 331 4.05 24.46 -19.58
CA ASN A 331 3.42 25.37 -20.53
C ASN A 331 3.98 25.26 -21.97
N ARG A 332 5.01 24.45 -22.20
CA ARG A 332 5.57 24.14 -23.52
C ARG A 332 5.21 22.70 -23.87
N TYR A 333 4.20 22.57 -24.72
CA TYR A 333 3.85 21.30 -25.33
C TYR A 333 3.77 21.43 -26.86
N ARG A 334 3.99 20.33 -27.56
CA ARG A 334 3.83 20.21 -29.02
C ARG A 334 2.76 19.19 -29.33
N VAL A 335 1.86 19.54 -30.24
CA VAL A 335 0.90 18.59 -30.79
C VAL A 335 1.39 18.17 -32.17
N HIS A 336 1.59 16.87 -32.37
CA HIS A 336 1.84 16.27 -33.67
C HIS A 336 0.57 15.54 -34.12
N VAL A 337 -0.09 16.06 -35.14
CA VAL A 337 -1.27 15.40 -35.74
C VAL A 337 -0.77 14.36 -36.74
N GLY A 338 -1.01 13.08 -36.51
CA GLY A 338 -0.47 12.00 -37.34
C GLY A 338 -1.51 10.95 -37.77
N GLY A 339 -1.54 10.65 -39.07
CA GLY A 339 -2.16 9.44 -39.64
C GLY A 339 -3.54 9.62 -40.29
N ALA A 340 -3.90 8.65 -41.14
CA ALA A 340 -5.22 8.56 -41.79
C ALA A 340 -6.27 7.95 -40.83
N PRO A 341 -7.56 8.33 -40.95
CA PRO A 341 -8.62 7.84 -40.08
C PRO A 341 -8.80 6.31 -40.17
N SER A 342 -8.94 5.65 -39.00
CA SER A 342 -9.39 4.26 -38.95
C SER A 342 -10.83 4.13 -39.45
N ARG A 343 -11.15 3.06 -40.17
CA ARG A 343 -12.53 2.71 -40.53
C ARG A 343 -13.29 1.92 -39.46
N LYS A 344 -12.68 1.57 -38.31
CA LYS A 344 -13.33 0.76 -37.26
C LYS A 344 -13.78 1.60 -36.06
N LEU A 345 -15.08 1.53 -35.77
CA LEU A 345 -15.81 2.34 -34.76
C LEU A 345 -15.50 1.99 -33.29
N ASP A 346 -14.69 0.96 -33.00
CA ASP A 346 -14.38 0.51 -31.63
C ASP A 346 -12.87 0.44 -31.26
N GLU A 347 -11.96 0.79 -32.17
CA GLU A 347 -10.51 0.76 -31.84
C GLU A 347 -10.06 2.01 -31.06
N TYR A 348 -9.48 1.76 -29.88
CA TYR A 348 -8.69 2.66 -29.04
C TYR A 348 -7.40 3.11 -29.77
N ARG A 349 -7.19 4.42 -30.01
CA ARG A 349 -6.00 5.00 -30.71
C ARG A 349 -5.68 6.41 -30.18
N LEU A 350 -4.52 7.02 -30.41
CA LEU A 350 -3.20 6.83 -29.77
C LEU A 350 -2.64 8.25 -29.53
N ALA A 351 -2.75 8.79 -28.32
CA ALA A 351 -2.05 10.01 -27.95
C ALA A 351 -0.72 9.63 -27.33
N GLU A 352 0.38 9.83 -28.08
CA GLU A 352 1.74 9.59 -27.62
C GLU A 352 2.20 10.77 -26.76
N LEU A 353 2.38 10.55 -25.45
CA LEU A 353 2.98 11.52 -24.53
C LEU A 353 4.49 11.29 -24.47
N THR A 354 5.27 12.19 -25.06
CA THR A 354 6.74 12.14 -24.98
C THR A 354 7.26 13.31 -24.15
N PRO A 355 7.98 13.07 -23.05
CA PRO A 355 8.78 14.12 -22.43
C PRO A 355 9.75 14.72 -23.46
N ALA A 356 9.88 16.04 -23.51
CA ALA A 356 10.80 16.68 -24.47
C ALA A 356 12.21 16.04 -24.41
N GLY A 357 12.61 15.36 -25.51
CA GLY A 357 13.94 14.76 -25.66
C GLY A 357 14.12 13.29 -25.24
N ARG A 358 13.06 12.49 -25.02
CA ARG A 358 13.18 11.07 -24.62
C ARG A 358 12.42 10.08 -25.51
N ARG A 359 12.75 8.78 -25.40
CA ARG A 359 12.24 7.66 -26.23
C ARG A 359 11.01 6.92 -25.66
N GLN A 360 10.60 7.21 -24.42
CA GLN A 360 9.41 6.59 -23.84
C GLN A 360 8.17 7.41 -24.17
N ALA A 361 7.20 6.72 -24.76
CA ALA A 361 5.94 7.19 -25.27
C ALA A 361 4.83 6.52 -24.48
N TRP A 362 3.91 7.31 -23.93
CA TRP A 362 2.71 6.77 -23.32
C TRP A 362 1.51 6.90 -24.24
N HIS A 363 0.61 5.93 -24.24
CA HIS A 363 -0.47 5.85 -25.23
C HIS A 363 -1.83 5.97 -24.56
N ILE A 364 -2.48 7.12 -24.74
CA ILE A 364 -3.87 7.32 -24.28
C ILE A 364 -4.79 7.20 -25.48
N ALA A 365 -5.69 6.23 -25.45
CA ALA A 365 -6.63 6.00 -26.54
C ALA A 365 -8.00 6.61 -26.27
N THR A 366 -8.45 7.53 -27.12
CA THR A 366 -9.74 8.19 -26.91
C THR A 366 -10.40 8.65 -28.21
N LYS A 367 -11.73 8.50 -28.29
CA LYS A 367 -12.60 9.09 -29.33
C LYS A 367 -13.32 10.35 -28.82
N ILE A 368 -12.99 10.73 -27.60
CA ILE A 368 -13.65 11.74 -26.79
C ILE A 368 -12.62 12.82 -26.51
N PRO A 369 -13.03 14.10 -26.46
CA PRO A 369 -12.16 15.17 -25.98
C PRO A 369 -11.53 14.84 -24.62
N ILE A 370 -10.24 15.16 -24.46
CA ILE A 370 -9.53 14.98 -23.19
C ILE A 370 -9.03 16.31 -22.65
N LEU A 371 -9.20 16.48 -21.33
CA LEU A 371 -8.54 17.54 -20.58
C LEU A 371 -7.18 17.01 -20.13
N LEU A 372 -6.12 17.76 -20.46
CA LEU A 372 -4.76 17.38 -20.09
C LEU A 372 -4.23 18.27 -18.98
N LEU A 373 -3.65 17.64 -17.96
CA LEU A 373 -3.07 18.30 -16.80
C LEU A 373 -1.67 17.77 -16.51
N CYS A 374 -0.86 18.61 -15.85
CA CYS A 374 0.45 18.25 -15.35
C CYS A 374 0.57 18.72 -13.89
N VAL A 375 0.96 17.84 -12.99
CA VAL A 375 1.13 18.10 -11.56
C VAL A 375 2.60 17.92 -11.22
N PRO A 376 3.34 18.97 -10.80
CA PRO A 376 4.74 18.83 -10.43
C PRO A 376 4.92 17.91 -9.22
N LEU A 377 5.87 16.98 -9.32
CA LEU A 377 6.28 16.12 -8.21
C LEU A 377 7.31 16.84 -7.35
N PRO A 378 7.23 16.75 -6.01
CA PRO A 378 8.25 17.28 -5.13
C PRO A 378 9.57 16.50 -5.31
N PRO A 379 10.73 17.18 -5.27
CA PRO A 379 12.03 16.51 -5.37
C PRO A 379 12.20 15.53 -4.20
N ALA A 380 12.45 14.25 -4.51
CA ALA A 380 12.74 13.16 -3.57
C ALA A 380 11.61 12.68 -2.63
N GLY A 381 10.34 12.95 -2.95
CA GLY A 381 9.21 12.47 -2.14
C GLY A 381 8.71 11.06 -2.52
N ASN A 382 8.33 10.26 -1.52
CA ASN A 382 7.37 9.17 -1.71
C ASN A 382 5.99 9.83 -1.94
N TYR A 383 5.50 9.79 -3.18
CA TYR A 383 4.17 10.29 -3.52
C TYR A 383 3.17 9.13 -3.58
N SER A 384 1.97 9.38 -3.08
CA SER A 384 0.85 8.45 -3.22
C SER A 384 -0.14 9.04 -4.21
N PHE A 385 -0.61 8.19 -5.11
CA PHE A 385 -1.73 8.51 -5.97
C PHE A 385 -2.75 7.38 -5.97
N GLY A 386 -4.01 7.77 -6.12
CA GLY A 386 -5.15 6.86 -6.24
C GLY A 386 -6.20 7.52 -7.13
N ASN A 387 -6.84 6.72 -7.97
CA ASN A 387 -7.93 7.16 -8.83
C ASN A 387 -9.26 6.66 -8.27
N SER A 388 -10.30 7.46 -8.35
CA SER A 388 -11.64 7.08 -7.89
C SER A 388 -12.69 7.32 -8.97
N ASP A 389 -13.76 6.52 -8.93
CA ASP A 389 -14.85 6.52 -9.92
C ASP A 389 -15.71 7.80 -9.89
N ASP A 390 -15.43 8.74 -8.98
CA ASP A 390 -16.13 10.03 -8.80
C ASP A 390 -15.46 11.19 -9.57
N GLY A 391 -14.50 10.88 -10.45
CA GLY A 391 -13.78 11.86 -11.25
C GLY A 391 -12.75 12.67 -10.46
N SER A 392 -12.22 12.05 -9.40
CA SER A 392 -11.19 12.65 -8.56
C SER A 392 -9.97 11.74 -8.45
N PHE A 393 -8.86 12.34 -8.05
CA PHE A 393 -7.65 11.61 -7.74
C PHE A 393 -6.99 12.22 -6.51
N ILE A 394 -6.27 11.39 -5.77
CA ILE A 394 -5.51 11.82 -4.60
C ILE A 394 -4.05 11.99 -5.00
N PHE A 395 -3.43 13.08 -4.56
CA PHE A 395 -2.02 13.35 -4.77
C PHE A 395 -1.45 14.00 -3.51
N ASN A 396 -0.47 13.36 -2.85
CA ASN A 396 0.21 13.87 -1.66
C ASN A 396 -0.77 14.41 -0.58
N ASP A 397 -1.72 13.57 -0.18
CA ASP A 397 -2.78 13.91 0.78
C ASP A 397 -3.66 15.10 0.36
N ARG A 398 -3.77 15.37 -0.95
CA ARG A 398 -4.74 16.30 -1.52
C ARG A 398 -5.68 15.55 -2.45
N LYS A 399 -6.99 15.74 -2.29
CA LYS A 399 -7.98 15.23 -3.23
C LYS A 399 -8.28 16.31 -4.26
N ILE A 400 -8.08 15.98 -5.52
CA ILE A 400 -8.22 16.89 -6.66
C ILE A 400 -9.43 16.44 -7.47
N TYR A 401 -10.41 17.33 -7.61
CA TYR A 401 -11.59 17.12 -8.43
C TYR A 401 -11.52 17.94 -9.71
N LEU A 402 -11.92 17.32 -10.81
CA LEU A 402 -11.96 17.94 -12.13
C LEU A 402 -13.39 18.00 -12.63
N TYR A 403 -13.83 19.20 -13.02
CA TYR A 403 -15.18 19.43 -13.53
C TYR A 403 -15.17 20.24 -14.81
N LEU A 404 -16.13 19.95 -15.68
CA LEU A 404 -16.42 20.73 -16.89
C LEU A 404 -17.79 21.35 -16.72
N GLN A 405 -17.86 22.68 -16.72
CA GLN A 405 -19.12 23.42 -16.65
C GLN A 405 -19.54 23.86 -18.04
N ASN A 406 -20.75 23.47 -18.48
CA ASN A 406 -21.28 23.89 -19.79
C ASN A 406 -21.89 25.30 -19.76
N GLU A 407 -22.27 25.83 -20.93
CA GLU A 407 -22.90 27.15 -21.07
C GLU A 407 -24.21 27.34 -20.28
N ARG A 408 -24.88 26.27 -19.86
CA ARG A 408 -26.10 26.30 -19.04
C ARG A 408 -25.81 26.32 -17.53
N GLY A 409 -24.54 26.25 -17.15
CA GLY A 409 -24.10 26.22 -15.76
C GLY A 409 -24.06 24.83 -15.14
N TRP A 410 -24.37 23.76 -15.89
CA TRP A 410 -24.30 22.38 -15.42
C TRP A 410 -22.85 21.91 -15.35
N SER A 411 -22.47 21.28 -14.23
CA SER A 411 -21.14 20.75 -13.99
C SER A 411 -21.12 19.24 -14.19
N TYR A 412 -20.09 18.75 -14.88
CA TYR A 412 -19.89 17.34 -15.18
C TYR A 412 -18.52 16.90 -14.66
N PRO A 413 -18.42 15.77 -13.95
CA PRO A 413 -17.12 15.24 -13.54
C PRO A 413 -16.29 14.87 -14.77
N ALA A 414 -15.00 15.11 -14.69
CA ALA A 414 -14.02 14.71 -15.70
C ALA A 414 -13.11 13.63 -15.13
N ASP A 415 -13.40 12.38 -15.48
CA ASP A 415 -12.73 11.23 -14.87
C ASP A 415 -11.29 11.10 -15.37
N ALA A 416 -10.34 11.09 -14.45
CA ALA A 416 -8.95 10.79 -14.77
C ALA A 416 -8.87 9.34 -15.30
N ILE A 417 -8.33 9.16 -16.49
CA ILE A 417 -8.21 7.84 -17.13
C ILE A 417 -6.78 7.37 -17.31
N ALA A 418 -5.82 8.29 -17.20
CA ALA A 418 -4.41 7.98 -17.24
C ALA A 418 -3.69 8.93 -16.28
N LEU A 419 -2.81 8.35 -15.46
CA LEU A 419 -1.96 9.05 -14.49
C LEU A 419 -0.56 8.43 -14.58
N GLU A 420 0.41 9.20 -15.05
CA GLU A 420 1.74 8.67 -15.34
C GLU A 420 2.84 9.64 -14.92
N ASN A 421 3.86 9.10 -14.27
CA ASN A 421 5.03 9.89 -13.93
C ASN A 421 5.88 10.11 -15.18
N ASP A 422 6.45 11.30 -15.31
CA ASP A 422 7.48 11.51 -16.30
C ASP A 422 8.70 10.64 -15.97
N SER A 423 9.52 10.39 -16.99
CA SER A 423 10.71 9.55 -16.86
C SER A 423 11.78 10.04 -15.87
N ASN A 424 11.68 11.28 -15.37
CA ASN A 424 12.54 11.81 -14.31
C ASN A 424 11.88 11.84 -12.93
N TYR A 425 10.62 11.42 -12.80
CA TYR A 425 9.85 11.52 -11.57
C TYR A 425 9.78 12.96 -11.00
N THR A 426 9.70 13.92 -11.90
CA THR A 426 9.54 15.36 -11.66
C THR A 426 8.11 15.87 -11.87
N ALA A 427 7.26 15.15 -12.61
CA ALA A 427 5.86 15.51 -12.81
C ALA A 427 4.96 14.29 -13.02
N LEU A 428 3.70 14.43 -12.63
CA LEU A 428 2.61 13.51 -12.92
C LEU A 428 1.75 14.11 -14.04
N LEU A 429 1.65 13.40 -15.16
CA LEU A 429 0.79 13.75 -16.29
C LEU A 429 -0.56 13.07 -16.12
N ILE A 430 -1.65 13.81 -16.37
CA ILE A 430 -3.01 13.35 -16.14
C ILE A 430 -3.86 13.66 -17.37
N ALA A 431 -4.57 12.65 -17.87
CA ALA A 431 -5.63 12.85 -18.85
C ALA A 431 -6.98 12.54 -18.22
N ALA A 432 -7.92 13.48 -18.35
CA ALA A 432 -9.28 13.34 -17.88
C ALA A 432 -10.27 13.34 -19.06
N ARG A 433 -11.27 12.45 -19.00
CA ARG A 433 -12.32 12.35 -20.03
C ARG A 433 -13.31 13.50 -19.93
N ALA A 434 -13.85 13.87 -21.08
CA ALA A 434 -14.92 14.85 -21.20
C ALA A 434 -16.21 14.26 -21.81
N ASP A 435 -16.42 12.95 -21.79
CA ASP A 435 -17.60 12.30 -22.38
C ASP A 435 -18.88 12.48 -21.58
N SER A 436 -18.76 12.87 -20.31
CA SER A 436 -19.88 13.32 -19.50
C SER A 436 -20.55 14.57 -20.08
N LEU A 437 -19.88 15.31 -20.98
CA LEU A 437 -20.46 16.45 -21.66
C LEU A 437 -21.50 16.04 -22.72
N PRO A 438 -22.68 16.69 -22.74
CA PRO A 438 -23.62 16.55 -23.84
C PRO A 438 -22.97 16.91 -25.18
N LYS A 439 -23.27 16.14 -26.24
CA LYS A 439 -22.78 16.39 -27.62
C LYS A 439 -23.17 17.78 -28.18
N THR A 440 -24.15 18.44 -27.58
CA THR A 440 -24.60 19.79 -27.94
C THR A 440 -23.79 20.90 -27.30
N THR A 441 -22.93 20.58 -26.33
CA THR A 441 -22.12 21.57 -25.59
C THR A 441 -21.15 22.25 -26.53
N ARG A 442 -21.17 23.58 -26.55
CA ARG A 442 -20.30 24.38 -27.44
C ARG A 442 -19.24 25.14 -26.68
N ARG A 443 -19.50 25.45 -25.41
CA ARG A 443 -18.57 26.19 -24.57
C ARG A 443 -18.50 25.55 -23.20
N ILE A 444 -17.28 25.44 -22.69
CA ILE A 444 -17.05 24.91 -21.35
C ILE A 444 -16.18 25.83 -20.52
N LYS A 445 -16.27 25.70 -19.21
CA LYS A 445 -15.22 26.13 -18.28
C LYS A 445 -14.66 24.90 -17.60
N VAL A 446 -13.34 24.83 -17.47
CA VAL A 446 -12.66 23.84 -16.64
C VAL A 446 -12.65 24.35 -15.22
N GLN A 447 -13.02 23.50 -14.28
CA GLN A 447 -12.94 23.76 -12.84
C GLN A 447 -12.01 22.73 -12.22
N VAL A 448 -11.08 23.21 -11.39
CA VAL A 448 -10.20 22.37 -10.59
C VAL A 448 -10.46 22.72 -9.12
N LYS A 449 -10.85 21.72 -8.33
CA LYS A 449 -10.98 21.87 -6.87
C LYS A 449 -9.90 21.02 -6.20
N VAL A 450 -9.20 21.58 -5.21
CA VAL A 450 -8.13 20.91 -4.48
C VAL A 450 -8.40 21.04 -2.99
N TYR A 451 -8.56 19.91 -2.31
CA TYR A 451 -8.85 19.87 -0.89
C TYR A 451 -7.77 19.14 -0.08
N PRO A 452 -7.36 19.66 1.09
CA PRO A 452 -6.56 18.92 2.06
C PRO A 452 -7.23 17.63 2.52
N ALA A 453 -6.41 16.62 2.85
CA ALA A 453 -6.81 15.60 3.79
C ALA A 453 -6.92 16.19 5.19
N HIS A 454 -7.97 15.82 5.91
CA HIS A 454 -8.05 15.97 7.35
C HIS A 454 -7.88 14.59 7.99
N THR A 455 -6.95 14.48 8.94
CA THR A 455 -6.77 13.23 9.68
C THR A 455 -7.52 13.33 11.00
N ILE A 456 -8.52 12.48 11.15
CA ILE A 456 -9.25 12.27 12.39
C ILE A 456 -8.52 11.23 13.22
N ARG A 457 -8.37 11.49 14.52
CA ARG A 457 -7.87 10.53 15.51
C ARG A 457 -8.76 10.59 16.75
N LEU A 458 -9.44 9.51 17.08
CA LEU A 458 -10.36 9.42 18.21
C LEU A 458 -10.02 8.20 19.07
N ALA A 459 -9.64 8.45 20.34
CA ALA A 459 -9.54 7.38 21.31
C ALA A 459 -10.94 6.85 21.65
N ILE A 460 -11.18 5.58 21.38
CA ILE A 460 -12.43 4.86 21.59
C ILE A 460 -12.23 3.72 22.59
N PRO A 461 -13.32 3.20 23.20
CA PRO A 461 -13.21 2.12 24.16
C PRO A 461 -12.68 0.83 23.50
N PRO A 462 -12.22 -0.15 24.29
CA PRO A 462 -11.85 -1.47 23.80
C PRO A 462 -12.93 -2.07 22.90
N LEU A 463 -12.50 -2.76 21.84
CA LEU A 463 -13.40 -3.60 21.06
C LEU A 463 -13.71 -4.88 21.84
N SER A 464 -14.98 -5.31 21.84
CA SER A 464 -15.32 -6.60 22.44
C SER A 464 -14.67 -7.75 21.66
N LYS A 465 -14.32 -8.83 22.36
CA LYS A 465 -13.75 -10.03 21.74
C LYS A 465 -14.68 -10.58 20.65
N GLU A 466 -15.99 -10.52 20.88
CA GLU A 466 -17.03 -10.96 19.95
C GLU A 466 -17.03 -10.13 18.67
N GLN A 467 -16.94 -8.79 18.77
CA GLN A 467 -16.84 -7.90 17.60
C GLN A 467 -15.58 -8.18 16.78
N VAL A 468 -14.43 -8.32 17.45
CA VAL A 468 -13.15 -8.64 16.81
C VAL A 468 -13.22 -9.99 16.09
N GLN A 469 -13.75 -11.02 16.75
CA GLN A 469 -13.89 -12.34 16.16
C GLN A 469 -14.92 -12.38 15.01
N ALA A 470 -16.02 -11.63 15.11
CA ALA A 470 -17.07 -11.59 14.09
C ALA A 470 -16.59 -10.99 12.77
N ALA A 471 -15.72 -9.97 12.83
CA ALA A 471 -15.07 -9.38 11.65
C ALA A 471 -14.15 -10.35 10.91
N TRP A 472 -13.72 -11.44 11.56
CA TRP A 472 -12.73 -12.35 10.97
C TRP A 472 -13.20 -13.78 10.74
N ARG A 473 -14.40 -14.17 11.20
CA ARG A 473 -15.03 -15.42 10.74
C ARG A 473 -15.43 -15.27 9.27
N GLY A 474 -14.45 -15.26 8.38
CA GLY A 474 -14.66 -15.49 6.97
C GLY A 474 -15.18 -16.90 6.83
N GLU A 475 -16.45 -17.03 6.48
CA GLU A 475 -17.02 -18.31 6.10
C GLU A 475 -16.29 -18.77 4.84
N ILE A 476 -15.58 -19.90 4.96
CA ILE A 476 -15.16 -20.63 3.77
C ILE A 476 -16.42 -21.33 3.28
N ILE A 477 -17.05 -20.77 2.25
CA ILE A 477 -18.14 -21.45 1.56
C ILE A 477 -17.45 -22.38 0.56
N GLN A 478 -17.39 -23.67 0.90
CA GLN A 478 -17.08 -24.70 -0.10
C GLN A 478 -18.32 -24.81 -1.01
N ARG A 479 -18.12 -24.62 -2.31
CA ARG A 479 -19.13 -25.00 -3.31
C ARG A 479 -19.05 -26.48 -3.58
#